data_AF-A0A382CAI2-F1
#
_entry.id   AF-A0A382CAI2-F1
#
_cell.length_a   1.000
_cell.length_b   1.000
_cell.length_c   1.000
_cell.angle_alpha   90.00
_cell.angle_beta   90.00
_cell.angle_gamma   90.00
#
_symmetry.space_group_name_H-M   'P 1'
#
loop_
_entity.id
_entity.type
_entity.pdbx_description
1 polymer ?
#
loop_
_entity_poly.entity_id
_entity_poly.type
_entity_poly.pdbx_seq_one_letter_code
_entity_poly.pdbx_strand_id
1 'polypeptide(L)'
;MEIKLAMFIMGSVLIIVGIVKNVIPVKFNEGIFGKIEGEAENFAAAMRTNIGSILIGVGVILFLNRNVLDEHESKALVFSVGVALSIFLLSIIFAYFRKFTKDIPIPPFVILGSLVVIAFTSSLGSKVSNMDANFIDATDVDPKHYKVEFENDYVRVIRIKYGPGEKSVMHDHSDGVVVFLNDQEAKFNFPNGETVNASSKAGQVMWAPSVKHLPENIGDGTLELIQVELKTE
;
A
#
# COMPACT_ATOMS: atom_id res chain seq x y z
N MET A 1 -0.10 3.64 15.58
CA MET A 1 -1.35 2.98 16.01
C MET A 1 -1.47 1.66 15.29
N GLU A 2 -1.96 0.60 15.93
CA GLU A 2 -2.15 -0.72 15.28
C GLU A 2 -3.16 -0.62 14.12
N ILE A 3 -2.87 -1.26 12.98
CA ILE A 3 -3.64 -1.02 11.73
C ILE A 3 -5.09 -1.48 11.85
N LYS A 4 -5.35 -2.61 12.53
CA LYS A 4 -6.73 -3.11 12.71
C LYS A 4 -7.54 -2.23 13.65
N LEU A 5 -6.89 -1.60 14.64
CA LEU A 5 -7.51 -0.57 15.46
C LEU A 5 -7.84 0.68 14.64
N ALA A 6 -6.95 1.10 13.74
CA ALA A 6 -7.21 2.22 12.82
C ALA A 6 -8.45 1.95 11.94
N MET A 7 -8.51 0.78 11.31
CA MET A 7 -9.65 0.35 10.49
C MET A 7 -10.95 0.32 11.29
N PHE A 8 -10.91 -0.17 12.53
CA PHE A 8 -12.08 -0.18 13.42
C PHE A 8 -12.59 1.23 13.74
N ILE A 9 -11.70 2.14 14.14
CA ILE A 9 -12.07 3.51 14.48
C ILE A 9 -12.63 4.22 13.26
N MET A 10 -11.89 4.20 12.14
CA MET A 10 -12.32 4.83 10.89
C MET A 10 -13.66 4.26 10.40
N GLY A 11 -13.79 2.93 10.36
CA GLY A 11 -15.02 2.26 9.93
C GLY A 11 -16.22 2.67 10.78
N SER A 12 -16.07 2.67 12.10
CA SER A 12 -17.12 3.04 13.05
C SER A 12 -17.57 4.48 12.84
N VAL A 13 -16.63 5.43 12.77
CA VAL A 13 -16.94 6.85 12.62
C VAL A 13 -17.62 7.13 11.28
N LEU A 14 -17.12 6.54 10.19
CA LEU A 14 -17.72 6.72 8.85
C LEU A 14 -19.15 6.19 8.78
N ILE A 15 -19.42 5.02 9.37
CA ILE A 15 -20.76 4.45 9.46
C ILE A 15 -21.68 5.36 10.29
N ILE A 16 -21.24 5.82 11.47
CA ILE A 16 -22.05 6.68 12.34
C ILE A 16 -22.38 8.00 11.63
N VAL A 17 -21.38 8.67 11.05
CA VAL A 17 -21.58 9.92 10.29
C VAL A 17 -22.52 9.70 9.11
N GLY A 18 -22.36 8.57 8.41
CA GLY A 18 -23.20 8.20 7.29
C GLY A 18 -24.65 7.91 7.68
N ILE A 19 -24.88 7.23 8.80
CA ILE A 19 -26.23 6.98 9.35
C ILE A 19 -26.88 8.30 9.74
N VAL A 20 -26.18 9.18 10.48
CA VAL A 20 -26.71 10.49 10.87
C VAL A 20 -27.16 11.29 9.63
N LYS A 21 -26.36 11.28 8.56
CA LYS A 21 -26.70 11.94 7.29
C LYS A 21 -27.91 11.34 6.57
N ASN A 22 -28.20 10.05 6.77
CA ASN A 22 -29.37 9.38 6.18
C ASN A 22 -30.63 9.55 7.01
N VAL A 23 -30.51 9.52 8.34
CA VAL A 23 -31.66 9.57 9.26
C VAL A 23 -32.16 11.01 9.46
N ILE A 24 -31.24 11.99 9.53
CA ILE A 24 -31.60 13.39 9.78
C ILE A 24 -30.98 14.38 8.77
N PRO A 25 -31.11 14.16 7.44
CA PRO A 25 -30.44 14.96 6.41
C PRO A 25 -30.80 16.46 6.46
N VAL A 26 -32.09 16.77 6.70
CA VAL A 26 -32.58 18.16 6.79
C VAL A 26 -31.95 18.87 7.99
N LYS A 27 -32.11 18.33 9.20
CA LYS A 27 -31.51 18.91 10.42
C LYS A 27 -29.99 19.03 10.33
N PHE A 28 -29.33 18.08 9.67
CA PHE A 28 -27.89 18.13 9.43
C PHE A 28 -27.52 19.29 8.50
N ASN A 29 -28.28 19.51 7.42
CA ASN A 29 -28.11 20.66 6.54
C ASN A 29 -28.33 21.98 7.29
N GLU A 30 -29.41 22.07 8.06
CA GLU A 30 -29.75 23.27 8.83
C GLU A 30 -28.69 23.64 9.86
N GLY A 31 -28.11 22.65 10.53
CA GLY A 31 -27.01 22.87 11.47
C GLY A 31 -25.72 23.40 10.82
N ILE A 32 -25.59 23.34 9.50
CA ILE A 32 -24.43 23.81 8.75
C ILE A 32 -24.73 25.13 8.04
N PHE A 33 -25.85 25.21 7.33
CA PHE A 33 -26.16 26.30 6.40
C PHE A 33 -27.27 27.22 6.91
N GLY A 34 -27.87 26.92 8.07
CA GLY A 34 -29.13 27.51 8.49
C GLY A 34 -30.31 26.93 7.72
N LYS A 35 -31.49 27.49 7.97
CA LYS A 35 -32.75 27.01 7.36
C LYS A 35 -32.70 27.13 5.83
N ILE A 36 -33.02 26.06 5.13
CA ILE A 36 -33.12 26.00 3.66
C ILE A 36 -34.61 26.03 3.32
N GLU A 37 -35.05 26.94 2.44
CA GLU A 37 -36.47 27.09 2.11
C GLU A 37 -36.82 26.54 0.73
N GLY A 38 -38.06 26.05 0.60
CA GLY A 38 -38.61 25.56 -0.66
C GLY A 38 -38.03 24.23 -1.12
N GLU A 39 -38.06 23.99 -2.43
CA GLU A 39 -37.64 22.71 -3.03
C GLU A 39 -36.15 22.39 -2.80
N ALA A 40 -35.32 23.42 -2.60
CA ALA A 40 -33.90 23.26 -2.33
C ALA A 40 -33.61 22.43 -1.07
N GLU A 41 -34.50 22.43 -0.08
CA GLU A 41 -34.37 21.62 1.13
C GLU A 41 -34.36 20.13 0.79
N ASN A 42 -35.34 19.69 0.00
CA ASN A 42 -35.50 18.29 -0.40
C ASN A 42 -34.33 17.84 -1.29
N PHE A 43 -33.92 18.66 -2.26
CA PHE A 43 -32.75 18.36 -3.09
C PHE A 43 -31.46 18.26 -2.27
N ALA A 44 -31.24 19.19 -1.34
CA ALA A 44 -30.07 19.16 -0.46
C ALA A 44 -30.11 17.96 0.51
N ALA A 45 -31.29 17.58 0.99
CA ALA A 45 -31.48 16.41 1.84
C ALA A 45 -31.16 15.12 1.08
N ALA A 46 -31.65 14.97 -0.16
CA ALA A 46 -31.35 13.83 -1.02
C ALA A 46 -29.84 13.71 -1.35
N MET A 47 -29.15 14.84 -1.58
CA MET A 47 -27.69 14.79 -1.75
C MET A 47 -26.97 14.38 -0.46
N ARG A 48 -27.47 14.82 0.71
CA ARG A 48 -26.90 14.46 2.01
C ARG A 48 -27.02 12.97 2.29
N THR A 49 -28.14 12.34 1.95
CA THR A 49 -28.33 10.88 2.10
C THR A 49 -27.40 10.09 1.18
N ASN A 50 -27.22 10.51 -0.08
CA ASN A 50 -26.25 9.91 -1.01
C ASN A 50 -24.81 9.99 -0.47
N ILE A 51 -24.38 11.17 -0.01
CA ILE A 51 -23.06 11.34 0.62
C ILE A 51 -22.94 10.46 1.87
N GLY A 52 -24.00 10.39 2.69
CA GLY A 52 -24.04 9.53 3.87
C GLY A 52 -23.85 8.06 3.52
N SER A 53 -24.51 7.57 2.47
CA SER A 53 -24.44 6.19 2.01
C SER A 53 -23.05 5.80 1.51
N ILE A 54 -22.34 6.71 0.83
CA ILE A 54 -20.94 6.51 0.44
C ILE A 54 -20.06 6.33 1.68
N LEU A 55 -20.23 7.14 2.72
CA LEU A 55 -19.46 7.00 3.97
C LEU A 55 -19.77 5.68 4.69
N ILE A 56 -21.03 5.25 4.71
CA ILE A 56 -21.40 3.91 5.23
C ILE A 56 -20.66 2.83 4.43
N GLY A 57 -20.72 2.89 3.09
CA GLY A 57 -20.04 1.92 2.23
C GLY A 57 -18.55 1.81 2.52
N VAL A 58 -17.84 2.94 2.59
CA VAL A 58 -16.40 2.95 2.93
C VAL A 58 -16.16 2.40 4.33
N GLY A 59 -16.99 2.75 5.30
CA GLY A 59 -16.86 2.22 6.66
C GLY A 59 -17.09 0.71 6.74
N VAL A 60 -18.07 0.19 6.00
CA VAL A 60 -18.33 -1.26 5.88
C VAL A 60 -17.16 -1.98 5.20
N ILE A 61 -16.58 -1.41 4.14
CA ILE A 61 -15.37 -1.97 3.48
C ILE A 61 -14.24 -2.12 4.50
N LEU A 62 -13.96 -1.11 5.32
CA LEU A 62 -12.94 -1.20 6.37
C LEU A 62 -13.27 -2.31 7.38
N PHE A 63 -14.54 -2.47 7.78
CA PHE A 63 -14.94 -3.52 8.72
C PHE A 63 -14.81 -4.93 8.14
N LEU A 64 -15.28 -5.14 6.91
CA LEU A 64 -15.25 -6.45 6.26
C LEU A 64 -13.81 -6.93 6.02
N ASN A 65 -12.88 -6.01 5.76
CA ASN A 65 -11.49 -6.34 5.46
C ASN A 65 -10.58 -6.38 6.70
N ARG A 66 -11.02 -5.89 7.86
CA ARG A 66 -10.22 -5.73 9.09
C ARG A 66 -9.47 -6.99 9.54
N ASN A 67 -10.09 -8.15 9.39
CA ASN A 67 -9.54 -9.44 9.83
C ASN A 67 -9.22 -10.37 8.66
N VAL A 68 -9.39 -9.90 7.42
CA VAL A 68 -9.17 -10.68 6.20
C VAL A 68 -7.79 -10.38 5.61
N LEU A 69 -7.45 -9.09 5.52
CA LEU A 69 -6.22 -8.62 4.91
C LEU A 69 -5.02 -8.79 5.86
N ASP A 70 -3.84 -8.99 5.28
CA ASP A 70 -2.59 -8.92 6.03
C ASP A 70 -2.24 -7.48 6.43
N GLU A 71 -1.13 -7.28 7.14
CA GLU A 71 -0.74 -5.95 7.62
C GLU A 71 -0.41 -4.97 6.48
N HIS A 72 0.23 -5.44 5.41
CA HIS A 72 0.63 -4.60 4.27
C HIS A 72 -0.58 -4.18 3.44
N GLU A 73 -1.46 -5.13 3.12
CA GLU A 73 -2.72 -4.90 2.42
C GLU A 73 -3.65 -3.98 3.24
N SER A 74 -3.74 -4.20 4.55
CA SER A 74 -4.51 -3.33 5.45
C SER A 74 -4.00 -1.90 5.43
N LYS A 75 -2.66 -1.69 5.45
CA LYS A 75 -2.06 -0.37 5.34
C LYS A 75 -2.36 0.28 3.99
N ALA A 76 -2.29 -0.47 2.89
CA ALA A 76 -2.63 0.02 1.55
C ALA A 76 -4.09 0.47 1.43
N LEU A 77 -5.02 -0.32 1.98
CA LEU A 77 -6.44 0.02 2.02
C LEU A 77 -6.69 1.30 2.82
N VAL A 78 -6.12 1.40 4.03
CA VAL A 78 -6.28 2.57 4.90
C VAL A 78 -5.68 3.83 4.26
N PHE A 79 -4.51 3.72 3.63
CA PHE A 79 -3.89 4.82 2.89
C PHE A 79 -4.81 5.32 1.77
N SER A 80 -5.34 4.40 0.97
CA SER A 80 -6.26 4.71 -0.14
C SER A 80 -7.53 5.41 0.34
N VAL A 81 -8.11 4.98 1.47
CA VAL A 81 -9.24 5.67 2.10
C VAL A 81 -8.84 7.07 2.57
N GLY A 82 -7.64 7.24 3.15
CA GLY A 82 -7.11 8.54 3.54
C GLY A 82 -6.99 9.53 2.37
N VAL A 83 -6.52 9.06 1.21
CA VAL A 83 -6.47 9.83 -0.03
C VAL A 83 -7.88 10.23 -0.49
N ALA A 84 -8.82 9.29 -0.53
CA ALA A 84 -10.20 9.57 -0.93
C ALA A 84 -10.87 10.63 -0.03
N LEU A 85 -10.68 10.52 1.29
CA LEU A 85 -11.19 11.51 2.26
C LEU A 85 -10.51 12.88 2.09
N SER A 86 -9.22 12.91 1.76
CA SER A 86 -8.50 14.17 1.49
C SER A 86 -9.06 14.87 0.25
N ILE A 87 -9.31 14.14 -0.84
CA ILE A 87 -9.94 14.66 -2.05
C ILE A 87 -11.34 15.21 -1.73
N PHE A 88 -12.13 14.47 -0.93
CA PHE A 88 -13.44 14.92 -0.49
C PHE A 88 -13.36 16.24 0.30
N LEU A 89 -12.44 16.38 1.25
CA LEU A 89 -12.24 17.62 2.01
C LEU A 89 -11.78 18.78 1.12
N LEU A 90 -10.88 18.53 0.16
CA LEU A 90 -10.47 19.52 -0.83
C LEU A 90 -11.65 20.02 -1.67
N SER A 91 -12.61 19.15 -2.01
CA SER A 91 -13.82 19.57 -2.74
C SER A 91 -14.66 20.59 -1.95
N ILE A 92 -14.73 20.45 -0.62
CA ILE A 92 -15.42 21.39 0.27
C ILE A 92 -14.70 22.74 0.28
N ILE A 93 -13.37 22.72 0.40
CA ILE A 93 -12.54 23.93 0.35
C ILE A 93 -12.72 24.65 -1.00
N PHE A 94 -12.71 23.90 -2.12
CA PHE A 94 -12.94 24.49 -3.43
C PHE A 94 -14.35 25.05 -3.61
N ALA A 95 -15.38 24.43 -3.02
CA ALA A 95 -16.73 24.98 -3.05
C ALA A 95 -16.82 26.34 -2.35
N TYR A 96 -16.09 26.52 -1.24
CA TYR A 96 -15.97 27.82 -0.57
C TYR A 96 -15.26 28.87 -1.45
N PHE A 97 -14.08 28.54 -2.01
CA PHE A 97 -13.36 29.47 -2.90
C PHE A 97 -14.14 29.84 -4.17
N ARG A 98 -14.92 28.91 -4.71
CA ARG A 98 -15.81 29.14 -5.86
C ARG A 98 -17.10 29.87 -5.49
N LYS A 99 -17.30 30.21 -4.22
CA LYS A 99 -18.48 30.91 -3.69
C LYS A 99 -19.80 30.13 -3.86
N PHE A 100 -19.74 28.80 -3.91
CA PHE A 100 -20.92 27.94 -3.86
C PHE A 100 -21.47 27.79 -2.43
N THR A 101 -20.64 28.05 -1.42
CA THR A 101 -21.03 28.15 -0.01
C THR A 101 -20.39 29.39 0.63
N LYS A 102 -21.07 29.96 1.63
CA LYS A 102 -20.56 31.10 2.42
C LYS A 102 -19.67 30.65 3.57
N ASP A 103 -19.88 29.43 4.06
CA ASP A 103 -19.19 28.90 5.24
C ASP A 103 -18.68 27.49 4.96
N ILE A 104 -17.60 27.13 5.65
CA ILE A 104 -17.07 25.77 5.64
C ILE A 104 -17.87 24.94 6.67
N PRO A 105 -18.34 23.73 6.31
CA PRO A 105 -19.03 22.84 7.23
C PRO A 105 -18.04 22.29 8.28
N ILE A 106 -17.89 23.01 9.39
CA ILE A 106 -16.90 22.69 10.43
C ILE A 106 -17.03 21.26 10.98
N PRO A 107 -18.22 20.75 11.38
CA PRO A 107 -18.29 19.43 11.99
C PRO A 107 -17.83 18.30 11.05
N PRO A 108 -18.29 18.20 9.78
CA PRO A 108 -17.71 17.27 8.82
C PRO A 108 -16.21 17.47 8.58
N PHE A 109 -15.74 18.71 8.51
CA PHE A 109 -14.34 19.01 8.23
C PHE A 109 -13.41 18.50 9.33
N VAL A 110 -13.76 18.74 10.59
CA VAL A 110 -12.98 18.27 11.75
C VAL A 110 -13.03 16.76 11.85
N ILE A 111 -14.23 16.15 11.77
CA ILE A 111 -14.38 14.70 11.92
C ILE A 111 -13.61 13.94 10.83
N LEU A 112 -13.85 14.28 9.56
CA LEU A 112 -13.17 13.60 8.45
C LEU A 112 -11.69 13.96 8.39
N GLY A 113 -11.31 15.19 8.77
CA GLY A 113 -9.90 15.59 8.88
C GLY A 113 -9.14 14.77 9.92
N SER A 114 -9.74 14.50 11.08
CA SER A 114 -9.16 13.58 12.07
C SER A 114 -8.99 12.16 11.52
N LEU A 115 -9.94 11.66 10.71
CA LEU A 115 -9.82 10.36 10.06
C LEU A 115 -8.70 10.34 9.01
N VAL A 116 -8.48 11.43 8.27
CA VAL A 116 -7.37 11.56 7.33
C VAL A 116 -6.03 11.46 8.06
N VAL A 117 -5.89 12.15 9.20
CA VAL A 117 -4.68 12.06 10.04
C VAL A 117 -4.48 10.64 10.54
N ILE A 118 -5.53 9.99 11.04
CA ILE A 118 -5.49 8.58 11.47
C ILE A 118 -5.04 7.68 10.31
N ALA A 119 -5.63 7.86 9.13
CA ALA A 119 -5.34 7.04 7.95
C ALA A 119 -3.84 7.11 7.63
N PHE A 120 -3.31 8.31 7.39
CA PHE A 120 -1.91 8.47 7.00
C PHE A 120 -0.94 8.08 8.10
N THR A 121 -1.23 8.39 9.38
CA THR A 121 -0.32 8.04 10.49
C THR A 121 -0.30 6.54 10.80
N SER A 122 -1.39 5.82 10.54
CA SER A 122 -1.45 4.35 10.74
C SER A 122 -0.97 3.57 9.52
N SER A 123 -0.98 4.17 8.33
CA SER A 123 -0.57 3.54 7.08
C SER A 123 0.86 3.90 6.63
N LEU A 124 1.68 4.56 7.45
CA LEU A 124 3.09 4.78 7.12
C LEU A 124 3.79 3.44 6.83
N GLY A 125 4.58 3.40 5.75
CA GLY A 125 5.25 2.18 5.29
C GLY A 125 4.34 1.22 4.52
N SER A 126 3.17 1.68 4.05
CA SER A 126 2.39 0.92 3.05
C SER A 126 3.16 0.81 1.73
N LYS A 127 3.00 -0.31 1.00
CA LYS A 127 3.56 -0.46 -0.36
C LYS A 127 3.08 0.64 -1.31
N VAL A 128 1.86 1.16 -1.10
CA VAL A 128 1.31 2.26 -1.92
C VAL A 128 1.97 3.61 -1.61
N SER A 129 2.39 3.86 -0.37
CA SER A 129 3.21 5.04 -0.02
C SER A 129 4.69 4.89 -0.44
N ASN A 130 5.13 3.64 -0.62
CA ASN A 130 6.44 3.27 -1.14
C ASN A 130 6.27 2.66 -2.54
N MET A 131 5.62 3.39 -3.45
CA MET A 131 5.77 3.06 -4.87
C MET A 131 7.24 3.36 -5.17
N ASP A 132 8.10 2.37 -4.95
CA ASP A 132 9.55 2.50 -4.99
C ASP A 132 9.94 2.83 -6.42
N ALA A 133 10.09 4.12 -6.70
CA ALA A 133 10.57 4.64 -7.96
C ALA A 133 12.03 4.23 -8.29
N ASN A 134 12.62 3.30 -7.51
CA ASN A 134 14.01 2.86 -7.57
C ASN A 134 14.19 1.32 -7.38
N PHE A 135 13.17 0.48 -7.65
CA PHE A 135 13.41 -0.96 -7.79
C PHE A 135 14.19 -1.19 -9.10
N ILE A 136 15.43 -1.66 -8.98
CA ILE A 136 16.33 -1.91 -10.11
C ILE A 136 16.34 -3.42 -10.35
N ASP A 137 15.60 -3.87 -11.35
CA ASP A 137 15.45 -5.30 -11.61
C ASP A 137 16.75 -5.94 -12.11
N ALA A 138 17.18 -7.01 -11.46
CA ALA A 138 18.37 -7.79 -11.82
C ALA A 138 18.33 -8.29 -13.28
N THR A 139 17.16 -8.68 -13.79
CA THR A 139 17.02 -9.20 -15.16
C THR A 139 17.23 -8.14 -16.23
N ASP A 140 17.00 -6.88 -15.88
CA ASP A 140 17.15 -5.75 -16.80
C ASP A 140 18.60 -5.22 -16.80
N VAL A 141 19.21 -5.13 -15.62
CA VAL A 141 20.55 -4.53 -15.49
C VAL A 141 21.71 -5.52 -15.61
N ASP A 142 21.44 -6.82 -15.45
CA ASP A 142 22.44 -7.88 -15.60
C ASP A 142 21.87 -9.14 -16.32
N PRO A 143 21.36 -9.01 -17.55
CA PRO A 143 20.78 -10.13 -18.30
C PRO A 143 21.79 -11.24 -18.64
N LYS A 144 23.10 -11.01 -18.40
CA LYS A 144 24.14 -12.02 -18.56
C LYS A 144 24.03 -13.10 -17.49
N HIS A 145 23.80 -12.72 -16.23
CA HIS A 145 23.77 -13.65 -15.11
C HIS A 145 22.33 -14.02 -14.68
N TYR A 146 21.33 -13.22 -15.06
CA TYR A 146 19.93 -13.43 -14.69
C TYR A 146 19.08 -13.73 -15.92
N LYS A 147 18.42 -14.89 -15.92
CA LYS A 147 17.53 -15.32 -17.00
C LYS A 147 16.15 -15.67 -16.45
N VAL A 148 15.10 -15.01 -16.96
CA VAL A 148 13.72 -15.42 -16.70
C VAL A 148 13.44 -16.74 -17.42
N GLU A 149 13.10 -17.78 -16.67
CA GLU A 149 12.75 -19.11 -17.20
C GLU A 149 11.23 -19.30 -17.29
N PHE A 150 10.47 -18.64 -16.41
CA PHE A 150 9.01 -18.70 -16.38
C PHE A 150 8.44 -17.47 -15.68
N GLU A 151 7.26 -17.01 -16.11
CA GLU A 151 6.57 -15.89 -15.48
C GLU A 151 5.05 -16.00 -15.69
N ASN A 152 4.28 -15.76 -14.63
CA ASN A 152 2.83 -15.59 -14.68
C ASN A 152 2.39 -14.49 -13.69
N ASP A 153 1.11 -14.44 -13.34
CA ASP A 153 0.54 -13.41 -12.44
C ASP A 153 0.96 -13.59 -10.98
N TYR A 154 1.40 -14.79 -10.59
CA TYR A 154 1.72 -15.13 -9.20
C TYR A 154 3.22 -15.15 -8.91
N VAL A 155 4.01 -15.60 -9.88
CA VAL A 155 5.44 -15.86 -9.69
C VAL A 155 6.26 -15.51 -10.92
N ARG A 156 7.53 -15.18 -10.67
CA ARG A 156 8.59 -15.13 -11.67
C ARG A 156 9.72 -16.07 -11.24
N VAL A 157 10.15 -16.94 -12.16
CA VAL A 157 11.23 -17.89 -11.92
C VAL A 157 12.46 -17.45 -12.70
N ILE A 158 13.52 -17.12 -11.98
CA ILE A 158 14.78 -16.62 -12.52
C ILE A 158 15.86 -17.67 -12.27
N ARG A 159 16.58 -18.05 -13.32
CA ARG A 159 17.83 -18.79 -13.19
C ARG A 159 18.98 -17.80 -13.08
N ILE A 160 19.79 -17.95 -12.04
CA ILE A 160 20.93 -17.09 -11.75
C ILE A 160 22.20 -17.90 -11.86
N LYS A 161 23.18 -17.39 -12.62
CA LYS A 161 24.44 -18.10 -12.87
C LYS A 161 25.63 -17.15 -12.88
N TYR A 162 26.66 -17.50 -12.10
CA TYR A 162 27.95 -16.81 -12.09
C TYR A 162 29.09 -17.80 -12.32
N GLY A 163 30.06 -17.41 -13.14
CA GLY A 163 31.38 -18.02 -13.17
C GLY A 163 32.19 -17.72 -11.90
N PRO A 164 33.32 -18.42 -11.68
CA PRO A 164 34.22 -18.14 -10.56
C PRO A 164 34.71 -16.68 -10.59
N GLY A 165 34.61 -15.97 -9.47
CA GLY A 165 35.02 -14.57 -9.35
C GLY A 165 34.12 -13.55 -10.05
N GLU A 166 33.05 -13.98 -10.72
CA GLU A 166 32.13 -13.05 -11.37
C GLU A 166 31.25 -12.31 -10.37
N LYS A 167 30.88 -11.09 -10.74
CA LYS A 167 30.13 -10.15 -9.91
C LYS A 167 29.03 -9.50 -10.72
N SER A 168 27.90 -9.23 -10.07
CA SER A 168 26.79 -8.47 -10.63
C SER A 168 27.01 -6.95 -10.54
N VAL A 169 25.94 -6.20 -10.79
CA VAL A 169 25.73 -4.81 -10.36
C VAL A 169 24.76 -4.76 -9.18
N MET A 170 24.64 -3.60 -8.52
CA MET A 170 23.68 -3.42 -7.42
C MET A 170 22.26 -3.44 -7.97
N HIS A 171 21.43 -4.36 -7.51
CA HIS A 171 20.05 -4.55 -7.97
C HIS A 171 19.14 -5.00 -6.82
N ASP A 172 17.85 -5.07 -7.11
CA ASP A 172 16.79 -5.49 -6.22
C ASP A 172 16.23 -6.87 -6.61
N HIS A 173 15.84 -7.62 -5.59
CA HIS A 173 15.01 -8.81 -5.70
C HIS A 173 13.71 -8.63 -4.92
N SER A 174 12.64 -9.26 -5.40
CA SER A 174 11.38 -9.37 -4.66
C SER A 174 11.44 -10.51 -3.64
N ASP A 175 10.50 -10.53 -2.69
CA ASP A 175 10.33 -11.65 -1.76
C ASP A 175 10.19 -12.98 -2.53
N GLY A 176 10.79 -14.05 -2.03
CA GLY A 176 10.73 -15.32 -2.74
C GLY A 176 11.44 -16.49 -2.07
N VAL A 177 11.56 -17.57 -2.84
CA VAL A 177 12.26 -18.80 -2.46
C VAL A 177 13.47 -18.99 -3.36
N VAL A 178 14.63 -19.28 -2.76
CA VAL A 178 15.86 -19.63 -3.47
C VAL A 178 16.11 -21.12 -3.35
N VAL A 179 16.42 -21.76 -4.48
CA VAL A 179 16.82 -23.17 -4.59
C VAL A 179 18.22 -23.23 -5.19
N PHE A 180 19.19 -23.66 -4.41
CA PHE A 180 20.58 -23.74 -4.84
C PHE A 180 20.82 -25.03 -5.62
N LEU A 181 21.35 -24.93 -6.85
CA LEU A 181 21.57 -26.10 -7.71
C LEU A 181 22.94 -26.76 -7.51
N ASN A 182 23.87 -26.05 -6.89
CA ASN A 182 25.20 -26.54 -6.54
C ASN A 182 25.71 -25.93 -5.23
N ASP A 183 26.76 -26.53 -4.68
CA ASP A 183 27.53 -25.96 -3.57
C ASP A 183 28.18 -24.65 -4.02
N GLN A 184 28.03 -23.59 -3.22
CA GLN A 184 28.49 -22.26 -3.59
C GLN A 184 28.88 -21.40 -2.39
N GLU A 185 29.86 -20.53 -2.63
CA GLU A 185 30.31 -19.50 -1.71
C GLU A 185 30.08 -18.13 -2.37
N ALA A 186 29.26 -17.31 -1.73
CA ALA A 186 28.87 -16.01 -2.25
C ALA A 186 29.17 -14.90 -1.25
N LYS A 187 29.45 -13.72 -1.78
CA LYS A 187 29.59 -12.48 -1.01
C LYS A 187 28.52 -11.49 -1.46
N PHE A 188 27.85 -10.88 -0.50
CA PHE A 188 26.83 -9.86 -0.73
C PHE A 188 27.28 -8.56 -0.08
N ASN A 189 27.29 -7.48 -0.87
CA ASN A 189 27.50 -6.13 -0.34
C ASN A 189 26.16 -5.40 -0.35
N PHE A 190 25.80 -4.75 0.76
CA PHE A 190 24.53 -4.07 0.94
C PHE A 190 24.69 -2.54 0.88
N PRO A 191 23.63 -1.77 0.57
CA PRO A 191 23.68 -0.31 0.47
C PRO A 191 24.13 0.40 1.76
N ASN A 192 23.90 -0.22 2.92
CA ASN A 192 24.34 0.28 4.22
C ASN A 192 25.85 0.12 4.46
N GLY A 193 26.59 -0.47 3.51
CA GLY A 193 28.02 -0.77 3.61
C GLY A 193 28.33 -2.11 4.27
N GLU A 194 27.32 -2.84 4.75
CA GLU A 194 27.48 -4.18 5.31
C GLU A 194 27.90 -5.18 4.22
N THR A 195 28.67 -6.18 4.63
CA THR A 195 29.13 -7.25 3.76
C THR A 195 28.90 -8.59 4.47
N VAL A 196 28.27 -9.52 3.78
CA VAL A 196 27.99 -10.86 4.29
C VAL A 196 28.56 -11.89 3.32
N ASN A 197 29.33 -12.84 3.85
CA ASN A 197 29.70 -14.05 3.12
C ASN A 197 28.73 -15.16 3.50
N ALA A 198 28.26 -15.92 2.52
CA ALA A 198 27.33 -17.03 2.71
C ALA A 198 27.80 -18.27 1.97
N SER A 199 27.67 -19.41 2.63
CA SER A 199 27.87 -20.74 2.05
C SER A 199 26.50 -21.41 1.91
N SER A 200 26.25 -22.05 0.78
CA SER A 200 25.02 -22.82 0.52
C SER A 200 25.33 -24.16 -0.12
N LYS A 201 24.51 -25.17 0.17
CA LYS A 201 24.67 -26.53 -0.36
C LYS A 201 23.72 -26.83 -1.50
N ALA A 202 24.14 -27.71 -2.40
CA ALA A 202 23.29 -28.20 -3.48
C ALA A 202 21.98 -28.78 -2.92
N GLY A 203 20.85 -28.36 -3.49
CA GLY A 203 19.51 -28.75 -3.06
C GLY A 203 18.98 -28.01 -1.83
N GLN A 204 19.76 -27.11 -1.21
CA GLN A 204 19.27 -26.27 -0.13
C GLN A 204 18.20 -25.33 -0.66
N VAL A 205 17.15 -25.15 0.14
CA VAL A 205 16.03 -24.25 -0.14
C VAL A 205 15.90 -23.28 1.03
N MET A 206 15.74 -21.99 0.73
CA MET A 206 15.52 -20.98 1.76
C MET A 206 14.56 -19.89 1.29
N TRP A 207 13.90 -19.27 2.26
CA TRP A 207 13.20 -18.01 2.06
C TRP A 207 14.21 -16.87 1.90
N ALA A 208 13.99 -16.00 0.92
CA ALA A 208 14.76 -14.79 0.68
C ALA A 208 13.81 -13.59 0.72
N PRO A 209 13.96 -12.67 1.70
CA PRO A 209 13.18 -11.44 1.70
C PRO A 209 13.63 -10.50 0.57
N SER A 210 12.75 -9.58 0.17
CA SER A 210 13.07 -8.54 -0.79
C SER A 210 14.28 -7.73 -0.31
N VAL A 211 15.25 -7.57 -1.20
CA VAL A 211 16.55 -7.05 -0.82
C VAL A 211 17.25 -6.36 -1.99
N LYS A 212 17.94 -5.26 -1.67
CA LYS A 212 18.90 -4.60 -2.55
C LYS A 212 20.31 -5.06 -2.20
N HIS A 213 21.03 -5.67 -3.13
CA HIS A 213 22.39 -6.13 -2.88
C HIS A 213 23.27 -6.22 -4.14
N LEU A 214 24.56 -6.44 -3.92
CA LEU A 214 25.57 -6.66 -4.94
C LEU A 214 26.26 -8.01 -4.70
N PRO A 215 25.81 -9.08 -5.41
CA PRO A 215 26.36 -10.42 -5.27
C PRO A 215 27.66 -10.62 -6.06
N GLU A 216 28.52 -11.46 -5.51
CA GLU A 216 29.82 -11.85 -6.05
C GLU A 216 30.05 -13.34 -5.73
N ASN A 217 30.42 -14.13 -6.75
CA ASN A 217 30.82 -15.51 -6.55
C ASN A 217 32.29 -15.55 -6.08
N ILE A 218 32.50 -15.95 -4.84
CA ILE A 218 33.84 -16.02 -4.21
C ILE A 218 34.39 -17.45 -4.15
N GLY A 219 33.65 -18.43 -4.70
CA GLY A 219 34.09 -19.82 -4.80
C GLY A 219 34.85 -20.11 -6.10
N ASP A 220 35.49 -21.28 -6.14
CA ASP A 220 36.28 -21.75 -7.29
C ASP A 220 35.42 -22.35 -8.42
N GLY A 221 34.14 -22.63 -8.13
CA GLY A 221 33.18 -23.25 -9.04
C GLY A 221 32.14 -22.25 -9.58
N THR A 222 31.31 -22.71 -10.51
CA THR A 222 30.14 -21.94 -10.95
C THR A 222 29.10 -21.90 -9.84
N LEU A 223 28.54 -20.73 -9.56
CA LEU A 223 27.34 -20.57 -8.75
C LEU A 223 26.13 -20.70 -9.66
N GLU A 224 25.20 -21.61 -9.34
CA GLU A 224 23.92 -21.70 -10.06
C GLU A 224 22.76 -21.92 -9.08
N LEU A 225 21.70 -21.13 -9.24
CA LEU A 225 20.50 -21.23 -8.42
C LEU A 225 19.25 -20.84 -9.21
N ILE A 226 18.10 -21.25 -8.67
CA ILE A 226 16.77 -20.79 -9.11
C ILE A 226 16.19 -19.91 -8.01
N GLN A 227 15.78 -18.71 -8.36
CA GLN A 227 15.01 -17.84 -7.50
C GLN A 227 13.58 -17.76 -8.02
N VAL A 228 12.63 -18.13 -7.17
CA VAL A 228 11.19 -18.01 -7.42
C VAL A 228 10.72 -16.79 -6.65
N GLU A 229 10.58 -15.67 -7.35
CA GLU A 229 10.07 -14.42 -6.80
C GLU A 229 8.54 -14.44 -6.82
N LEU A 230 7.94 -14.02 -5.72
CA LEU A 230 6.50 -13.81 -5.63
C LEU A 230 6.16 -12.46 -6.26
N LYS A 231 5.14 -12.46 -7.12
CA LYS A 231 4.51 -11.22 -7.55
C LYS A 231 3.45 -10.87 -6.53
N THR A 232 3.60 -9.71 -5.91
CA THR A 232 2.53 -9.12 -5.12
C THR A 232 1.75 -8.20 -6.05
N GLU A 233 0.46 -8.49 -6.25
CA GLU A 233 -0.48 -7.59 -6.92
C GLU A 233 -0.47 -6.17 -6.30
#